data_AF-I3ICY0-F1
#
_entry.id   AF-I3ICY0-F1
#
_cell.length_a   1.000
_cell.length_b   1.000
_cell.length_c   1.000
_cell.angle_alpha   90.00
_cell.angle_beta   90.00
_cell.angle_gamma   90.00
#
_symmetry.space_group_name_H-M   'P 1'
#
loop_
_entity.id
_entity.type
_entity.pdbx_description
1 polymer ?
#
loop_
_entity_poly.entity_id
_entity_poly.type
_entity_poly.pdbx_seq_one_letter_code
_entity_poly.pdbx_strand_id
1 'polypeptide(L)'
;MTNIARVIPQHTPNQKTASGVTELVLTSDSPEQLALLLPMIAFLSNSASDRWITWIAPHNISRDLLESYGVNTRFIRVIHAQDPQALLWITWEALSAGNSHTVISSPGKLSDKELSQLETAAAKGQCQGLLLRVR
;
A
#
# COMPACT_ATOMS: atom_id res chain seq x y z
N MET A 1 -5.43 41.90 35.25
CA MET A 1 -6.01 41.15 34.12
C MET A 1 -4.84 40.48 33.40
N THR A 2 -4.55 39.22 33.73
CA THR A 2 -3.36 38.49 33.24
C THR A 2 -3.73 37.73 31.98
N ASN A 3 -3.17 38.11 30.85
CA ASN A 3 -3.44 37.52 29.54
C ASN A 3 -2.68 36.19 29.42
N ILE A 4 -3.41 35.08 29.37
CA ILE A 4 -2.85 33.73 29.26
C ILE A 4 -2.67 33.46 27.76
N ALA A 5 -1.46 33.71 27.24
CA ALA A 5 -1.12 33.35 25.88
C ALA A 5 -1.24 31.82 25.72
N ARG A 6 -2.26 31.38 25.00
CA ARG A 6 -2.48 29.99 24.61
C ARG A 6 -1.30 29.54 23.75
N VAL A 7 -0.40 28.75 24.33
CA VAL A 7 0.63 28.03 23.57
C VAL A 7 -0.11 27.03 22.68
N ILE A 8 -0.19 27.33 21.39
CA ILE A 8 -0.65 26.38 20.38
C ILE A 8 0.53 25.41 20.16
N PRO A 9 0.37 24.09 20.42
CA PRO A 9 1.42 23.15 20.11
C PRO A 9 1.64 23.15 18.59
N GLN A 10 2.78 23.68 18.15
CA GLN A 10 3.23 23.56 16.77
C GLN A 10 3.62 22.08 16.55
N HIS A 11 2.74 21.34 15.89
CA HIS A 11 3.06 20.01 15.39
C HIS A 11 3.98 20.20 14.19
N THR A 12 5.29 20.14 14.39
CA THR A 12 6.27 20.05 13.30
C THR A 12 6.10 18.67 12.66
N PRO A 13 5.58 18.53 11.42
CA PRO A 13 5.46 17.23 10.80
C PRO A 13 6.83 16.86 10.23
N ASN A 14 7.78 16.53 11.10
CA ASN A 14 8.93 15.72 10.70
C ASN A 14 8.60 14.24 10.92
N GLN A 15 7.38 13.83 10.54
CA GLN A 15 7.11 12.43 10.30
C GLN A 15 7.80 12.11 8.98
N LYS A 16 9.02 11.57 9.03
CA LYS A 16 9.50 10.76 7.91
C LYS A 16 8.36 9.78 7.61
N THR A 17 7.72 9.92 6.46
CA THR A 17 6.80 8.91 5.97
C THR A 17 7.59 7.61 6.00
N ALA A 18 7.25 6.71 6.92
CA ALA A 18 7.93 5.43 7.00
C ALA A 18 7.90 4.83 5.59
N SER A 19 9.03 4.34 5.11
CA SER A 19 9.15 3.63 3.85
C SER A 19 9.75 2.26 4.15
N GLY A 20 9.29 1.23 3.45
CA GLY A 20 9.72 -0.14 3.70
C GLY A 20 8.71 -1.14 3.15
N VAL A 21 8.94 -2.41 3.45
CA VAL A 21 8.08 -3.51 3.02
C VAL A 21 7.58 -4.26 4.25
N THR A 22 6.27 -4.54 4.27
CA THR A 22 5.62 -5.38 5.27
C THR A 22 5.00 -6.57 4.57
N GLU A 23 5.26 -7.77 5.07
CA GLU A 23 4.59 -8.98 4.60
C GLU A 23 3.35 -9.26 5.45
N LEU A 24 2.23 -9.54 4.79
CA LEU A 24 1.01 -9.98 5.42
C LEU A 24 0.67 -11.39 4.91
N VAL A 25 0.65 -12.33 5.85
CA VAL A 25 0.47 -13.75 5.56
C VAL A 25 -0.99 -14.15 5.76
N LEU A 26 -1.61 -14.54 4.65
CA LEU A 26 -2.97 -15.01 4.53
C LEU A 26 -3.03 -16.55 4.62
N THR A 27 -4.12 -17.09 5.15
CA THR A 27 -4.33 -18.55 5.26
C THR A 27 -4.84 -19.18 3.96
N SER A 28 -5.34 -18.39 3.01
CA SER A 28 -5.78 -18.84 1.69
C SER A 28 -5.88 -17.67 0.71
N ASP A 29 -5.93 -17.96 -0.60
CA ASP A 29 -6.26 -16.99 -1.66
C ASP A 29 -7.78 -16.95 -1.89
N SER A 30 -8.54 -16.66 -0.84
CA SER A 30 -10.00 -16.60 -0.91
C SER A 30 -10.52 -15.15 -0.85
N PRO A 31 -11.66 -14.85 -1.49
CA PRO A 31 -12.28 -13.53 -1.41
C PRO A 31 -12.55 -13.07 0.04
N GLU A 32 -12.91 -13.99 0.93
CA GLU A 32 -13.16 -13.70 2.36
C GLU A 32 -11.88 -13.23 3.06
N GLN A 33 -10.76 -13.87 2.73
CA GLN A 33 -9.47 -13.52 3.29
C GLN A 33 -8.99 -12.14 2.78
N LEU A 34 -9.29 -11.84 1.51
CA LEU A 34 -9.04 -10.53 0.91
C LEU A 34 -9.90 -9.43 1.56
N ALA A 35 -11.15 -9.75 1.90
CA ALA A 35 -12.07 -8.81 2.54
C ALA A 35 -11.56 -8.29 3.89
N LEU A 36 -10.69 -9.05 4.59
CA LEU A 36 -10.03 -8.60 5.83
C LEU A 36 -9.12 -7.38 5.62
N LEU A 37 -8.66 -7.15 4.38
CA LEU A 37 -7.77 -6.03 4.04
C LEU A 37 -8.52 -4.77 3.64
N LEU A 38 -9.76 -4.91 3.19
CA LEU A 38 -10.54 -3.80 2.64
C LEU A 38 -10.75 -2.64 3.64
N PRO A 39 -11.01 -2.86 4.94
CA PRO A 39 -11.11 -1.77 5.91
C PRO A 39 -9.82 -0.94 6.04
N MET A 40 -8.66 -1.59 6.03
CA MET A 40 -7.37 -0.90 6.04
C MET A 40 -7.16 -0.11 4.76
N ILE A 41 -7.49 -0.69 3.60
CA ILE A 41 -7.38 -0.01 2.30
C ILE A 41 -8.33 1.20 2.26
N ALA A 42 -9.53 1.07 2.81
CA ALA A 42 -10.47 2.17 2.94
C ALA A 42 -9.89 3.31 3.78
N PHE A 43 -9.34 2.99 4.96
CA PHE A 43 -8.64 3.98 5.79
C PHE A 43 -7.51 4.68 5.04
N LEU A 44 -6.62 3.92 4.39
CA LEU A 44 -5.47 4.46 3.65
C LEU A 44 -5.92 5.38 2.50
N SER A 45 -6.94 4.95 1.73
CA SER A 45 -7.44 5.69 0.55
C SER A 45 -8.09 7.03 0.91
N ASN A 46 -8.57 7.17 2.15
CA ASN A 46 -9.16 8.41 2.66
C ASN A 46 -8.17 9.28 3.44
N SER A 47 -6.98 8.75 3.76
CA SER A 47 -5.99 9.45 4.61
C SER A 47 -4.90 10.18 3.83
N ALA A 48 -4.61 9.75 2.60
CA ALA A 48 -3.62 10.40 1.74
C ALA A 48 -4.31 11.17 0.62
N SER A 49 -3.95 12.44 0.44
CA SER A 49 -4.65 13.32 -0.50
C SER A 49 -4.02 13.38 -1.91
N ASP A 50 -2.77 12.89 -2.08
CA ASP A 50 -1.97 13.27 -3.27
C ASP A 50 -1.27 12.11 -3.99
N ARG A 51 -1.27 10.90 -3.42
CA ARG A 51 -0.56 9.74 -3.97
C ARG A 51 -1.48 8.53 -4.09
N TRP A 52 -1.17 7.62 -5.00
CA TRP A 52 -1.96 6.43 -5.22
C TRP A 52 -1.77 5.38 -4.11
N ILE A 53 -2.82 4.60 -3.86
CA ILE A 53 -2.69 3.19 -3.55
C ILE A 53 -2.58 2.45 -4.89
N THR A 54 -1.47 1.75 -5.10
CA THR A 54 -1.32 0.87 -6.25
C THR A 54 -1.54 -0.57 -5.82
N TRP A 55 -2.57 -1.22 -6.34
CA TRP A 55 -2.82 -2.63 -6.09
C TRP A 55 -2.47 -3.44 -7.34
N ILE A 56 -1.43 -4.25 -7.24
CA ILE A 56 -1.01 -5.20 -8.26
C ILE A 56 -1.60 -6.55 -7.90
N ALA A 57 -2.68 -6.95 -8.59
CA ALA A 57 -3.47 -8.12 -8.22
C ALA A 57 -3.45 -9.17 -9.34
N PRO A 58 -3.31 -10.47 -9.00
CA PRO A 58 -3.43 -11.55 -9.98
C PRO A 58 -4.87 -11.72 -10.49
N HIS A 59 -5.86 -11.29 -9.70
CA HIS A 59 -7.29 -11.41 -9.98
C HIS A 59 -7.96 -10.05 -10.11
N ASN A 60 -9.12 -10.03 -10.77
CA ASN A 60 -9.94 -8.83 -10.86
C ASN A 60 -10.56 -8.47 -9.51
N ILE A 61 -10.42 -7.22 -9.09
CA ILE A 61 -11.06 -6.66 -7.90
C ILE A 61 -12.14 -5.71 -8.40
N SER A 62 -13.40 -6.01 -8.11
CA SER A 62 -14.50 -5.18 -8.60
C SER A 62 -14.51 -3.83 -7.89
N ARG A 63 -14.88 -2.79 -8.64
CA ARG A 63 -15.13 -1.45 -8.10
C ARG A 63 -16.22 -1.48 -7.03
N ASP A 64 -17.30 -2.21 -7.28
CA ASP A 64 -18.44 -2.30 -6.34
C ASP A 64 -18.02 -2.87 -4.99
N LEU A 65 -17.12 -3.87 -4.97
CA LEU A 65 -16.58 -4.43 -3.73
C LEU A 65 -15.72 -3.39 -2.99
N LEU A 66 -14.88 -2.64 -3.69
CA LEU A 66 -14.09 -1.58 -3.06
C LEU A 66 -15.00 -0.51 -2.44
N GLU A 67 -16.02 -0.07 -3.18
CA GLU A 67 -16.96 0.96 -2.74
C GLU A 67 -17.83 0.47 -1.58
N SER A 68 -18.25 -0.80 -1.57
CA SER A 68 -19.04 -1.37 -0.47
C SER A 68 -18.29 -1.42 0.87
N TYR A 69 -16.96 -1.40 0.86
CA TYR A 69 -16.11 -1.31 2.05
C TYR A 69 -15.61 0.10 2.34
N GLY A 70 -16.08 1.12 1.60
CA GLY A 70 -15.72 2.52 1.82
C GLY A 70 -14.35 2.92 1.26
N VAL A 71 -13.79 2.14 0.34
CA VAL A 71 -12.56 2.52 -0.36
C VAL A 71 -12.83 3.71 -1.27
N ASN A 72 -12.01 4.74 -1.15
CA ASN A 72 -12.08 5.88 -2.06
C ASN A 72 -11.46 5.50 -3.40
N THR A 73 -12.31 5.10 -4.34
CA THR A 73 -11.91 4.60 -5.66
C THR A 73 -11.26 5.66 -6.57
N ARG A 74 -11.18 6.92 -6.12
CA ARG A 74 -10.43 8.00 -6.79
C ARG A 74 -8.93 7.95 -6.52
N PHE A 75 -8.50 7.29 -5.43
CA PHE A 75 -7.10 7.24 -4.99
C PHE A 75 -6.49 5.85 -5.04
N ILE A 76 -7.20 4.86 -5.60
CA ILE A 76 -6.67 3.51 -5.84
C ILE A 76 -6.62 3.23 -7.34
N ARG A 77 -5.50 2.66 -7.78
CA ARG A 77 -5.35 2.09 -9.12
C ARG A 77 -5.06 0.60 -9.00
N VAL A 78 -5.73 -0.19 -9.82
CA VAL A 78 -5.54 -1.65 -9.87
C VAL A 78 -4.82 -2.00 -11.16
N ILE A 79 -3.73 -2.76 -11.03
CA ILE A 79 -2.93 -3.28 -12.14
C ILE A 79 -3.09 -4.79 -12.12
N HIS A 80 -3.57 -5.36 -13.23
CA HIS A 80 -3.73 -6.80 -13.37
C HIS A 80 -2.50 -7.40 -14.04
N ALA A 81 -1.86 -8.34 -13.36
CA ALA A 81 -0.73 -9.09 -13.88
C ALA A 81 -0.77 -10.52 -13.34
N GLN A 82 -0.66 -11.51 -14.24
CA GLN A 82 -0.75 -12.93 -13.89
C GLN A 82 0.61 -13.64 -13.90
N ASP A 83 1.58 -13.11 -14.65
CA ASP A 83 2.92 -13.68 -14.72
C ASP A 83 3.74 -13.30 -13.47
N PRO A 84 4.32 -14.27 -12.74
CA PRO A 84 5.10 -13.99 -11.52
C PRO A 84 6.29 -13.04 -11.73
N GLN A 85 6.98 -13.13 -12.87
CA GLN A 85 8.10 -12.24 -13.16
C GLN A 85 7.62 -10.80 -13.43
N ALA A 86 6.52 -10.66 -14.18
CA ALA A 86 5.84 -9.39 -14.36
C ALA A 86 5.34 -8.82 -13.03
N LEU A 87 4.78 -9.64 -12.13
CA LEU A 87 4.32 -9.20 -10.81
C LEU A 87 5.46 -8.60 -9.99
N LEU A 88 6.60 -9.28 -9.89
CA LEU A 88 7.76 -8.77 -9.15
C LEU A 88 8.28 -7.47 -9.77
N TRP A 89 8.46 -7.44 -11.10
CA TRP A 89 8.94 -6.27 -11.82
C TRP A 89 8.02 -5.05 -11.66
N ILE A 90 6.71 -5.23 -11.88
CA ILE A 90 5.71 -4.16 -11.73
C ILE A 90 5.67 -3.67 -10.28
N THR A 91 5.85 -4.57 -9.31
CA THR A 91 5.93 -4.20 -7.89
C THR A 91 7.14 -3.31 -7.63
N TRP A 92 8.32 -3.69 -8.14
CA TRP A 92 9.53 -2.88 -8.02
C TRP A 92 9.38 -1.50 -8.66
N GLU A 93 8.82 -1.43 -9.86
CA GLU A 93 8.55 -0.18 -10.59
C GLU A 93 7.57 0.71 -9.83
N ALA A 94 6.44 0.16 -9.39
CA ALA A 94 5.42 0.90 -8.65
C ALA A 94 5.96 1.47 -7.33
N LEU A 95 6.80 0.70 -6.62
CA LEU A 95 7.49 1.16 -5.41
C LEU A 95 8.49 2.28 -5.71
N SER A 96 9.29 2.13 -6.78
CA SER A 96 10.34 3.06 -7.15
C SER A 96 9.84 4.39 -7.72
N ALA A 97 8.64 4.41 -8.31
CA ALA A 97 8.12 5.54 -9.06
C ALA A 97 7.74 6.77 -8.22
N GLY A 98 7.58 6.62 -6.90
CA GLY A 98 7.30 7.73 -5.98
C GLY A 98 5.88 8.34 -6.06
N ASN A 99 5.04 7.86 -6.96
CA ASN A 99 3.67 8.33 -7.16
C ASN A 99 2.62 7.59 -6.31
N SER A 100 3.05 6.61 -5.50
CA SER A 100 2.19 5.85 -4.59
C SER A 100 2.64 6.07 -3.15
N HIS A 101 1.71 6.16 -2.21
CA HIS A 101 2.07 6.07 -0.79
C HIS A 101 2.06 4.61 -0.31
N THR A 102 1.26 3.75 -0.94
CA THR A 102 1.18 2.33 -0.64
C THR A 102 1.12 1.53 -1.93
N VAL A 103 1.93 0.47 -2.02
CA VAL A 103 1.88 -0.53 -3.09
C VAL A 103 1.50 -1.87 -2.47
N ILE A 104 0.42 -2.48 -2.93
CA ILE A 104 -0.07 -3.78 -2.48
C ILE A 104 0.19 -4.77 -3.60
N SER A 105 0.81 -5.91 -3.31
CA SER A 105 1.12 -6.92 -4.33
C SER A 105 1.20 -8.34 -3.75
N SER A 106 0.89 -9.34 -4.57
CA SER A 106 1.07 -10.76 -4.24
C SER A 106 2.16 -11.38 -5.15
N PRO A 107 3.45 -11.02 -5.02
CA PRO A 107 4.49 -11.46 -5.96
C PRO A 107 4.90 -12.94 -5.78
N GLY A 108 4.27 -13.67 -4.85
CA GLY A 108 4.55 -15.07 -4.58
C GLY A 108 5.69 -15.27 -3.59
N LYS A 109 6.56 -16.26 -3.87
CA LYS A 109 7.76 -16.51 -3.05
C LYS A 109 8.87 -15.57 -3.49
N LEU A 110 9.47 -14.87 -2.53
CA LEU A 110 10.63 -14.02 -2.74
C LEU A 110 11.85 -14.62 -2.06
N SER A 111 12.99 -14.49 -2.72
CA SER A 111 14.31 -14.61 -2.10
C SER A 111 14.65 -13.37 -1.27
N ASP A 112 15.60 -13.49 -0.35
CA ASP A 112 16.08 -12.36 0.45
C ASP A 112 16.60 -11.22 -0.43
N LYS A 113 17.21 -11.55 -1.57
CA LYS A 113 17.69 -10.57 -2.55
C LYS A 113 16.54 -9.80 -3.17
N GLU A 114 15.48 -10.48 -3.60
CA GLU A 114 14.31 -9.83 -4.19
C GLU A 114 13.57 -8.97 -3.16
N LEU A 115 13.43 -9.45 -1.92
CA LEU A 115 12.85 -8.66 -0.83
C LEU A 115 13.67 -7.38 -0.56
N SER A 116 15.00 -7.48 -0.48
CA SER A 116 15.89 -6.32 -0.29
C SER A 116 15.81 -5.32 -1.46
N GLN A 117 15.63 -5.81 -2.69
CA GLN A 117 15.39 -4.94 -3.86
C GLN A 117 14.06 -4.18 -3.76
N LEU A 118 13.01 -4.82 -3.26
CA LEU A 118 11.72 -4.16 -3.02
C LEU A 118 11.80 -3.14 -1.87
N GLU A 119 12.52 -3.44 -0.79
CA GLU A 119 12.77 -2.46 0.28
C GLU A 119 13.52 -1.23 -0.22
N THR A 120 14.55 -1.43 -1.03
CA THR A 120 15.30 -0.34 -1.67
C THR A 120 14.41 0.50 -2.58
N ALA A 121 13.54 -0.15 -3.37
CA ALA A 121 12.56 0.53 -4.21
C ALA A 121 11.55 1.34 -3.38
N ALA A 122 11.03 0.77 -2.30
CA ALA A 122 10.10 1.42 -1.38
C ALA A 122 10.72 2.67 -0.74
N ALA A 123 11.98 2.58 -0.31
CA ALA A 123 12.75 3.71 0.19
C ALA A 123 12.94 4.80 -0.87
N LYS A 124 13.29 4.41 -2.10
CA LYS A 124 13.46 5.33 -3.24
C LYS A 124 12.19 6.11 -3.55
N GLY A 125 11.03 5.44 -3.61
CA GLY A 125 9.73 6.08 -3.85
C GLY A 125 9.04 6.62 -2.61
N GLN A 126 9.68 6.57 -1.44
CA GLN A 126 9.13 7.04 -0.16
C GLN A 126 7.72 6.47 0.12
N CYS A 127 7.56 5.17 -0.08
CA CYS A 127 6.27 4.49 0.03
C CYS A 127 6.35 3.21 0.87
N GLN A 128 5.18 2.68 1.21
CA GLN A 128 5.02 1.41 1.91
C GLN A 128 4.67 0.30 0.92
N GLY A 129 5.44 -0.78 0.92
CA GLY A 129 5.06 -2.03 0.28
C GLY A 129 4.29 -2.93 1.24
N LEU A 130 3.11 -3.39 0.84
CA LEU A 130 2.36 -4.43 1.53
C LEU A 130 2.33 -5.68 0.64
N LEU A 131 3.13 -6.68 1.00
CA LEU A 131 3.22 -7.92 0.24
C LEU A 131 2.27 -8.96 0.83
N LEU A 132 1.34 -9.44 0.02
CA LEU A 132 0.40 -10.48 0.41
C LEU A 132 1.02 -11.84 0.10
N ARG A 133 1.06 -12.71 1.09
CA ARG A 133 1.58 -14.07 0.95
C ARG A 133 0.54 -15.07 1.41
N VAL A 134 0.31 -16.11 0.63
CA VAL A 134 -0.57 -17.20 1.01
C VAL A 134 0.30 -18.35 1.55
N ARG A 135 -0.09 -18.90 2.70
CA ARG A 135 0.53 -20.08 3.30
C ARG A 135 -0.04 -21.37 2.77
#